data_AF-A0A2P5NVG7-F1
#
_entry.id   AF-A0A2P5NVG7-F1
#
_cell.length_a   1.000
_cell.length_b   1.000
_cell.length_c   1.000
_cell.angle_alpha   90.00
_cell.angle_beta   90.00
_cell.angle_gamma   90.00
#
_symmetry.space_group_name_H-M   'P 1'
#
loop_
_entity.id
_entity.type
_entity.pdbx_description
1 polymer ?
#
loop_
_entity_poly.entity_id
_entity_poly.type
_entity_poly.pdbx_seq_one_letter_code
_entity_poly.pdbx_strand_id
1 'polypeptide(L)'
;LPAHGGLWDHAKDTKDDLLARLAMVPRCMEARGLDVTPAIIEKFANLGDQASVALLTRILTDEIGHVALGSKWFSVVCQQRGMEPDSTYQALITQYYIAGKPKGPFNRELRKRAGFSDVELDWLATP
;
A
#
# COMPACT_ATOMS: atom_id res chain seq x y z
N LEU A 1 -21.25 9.99 -2.75
CA LEU A 1 -20.95 8.54 -2.93
C LEU A 1 -20.93 7.89 -1.56
N PRO A 2 -21.52 6.70 -1.37
CA PRO A 2 -21.45 6.01 -0.08
C PRO A 2 -19.98 5.72 0.26
N ALA A 3 -19.61 5.90 1.53
CA ALA A 3 -18.27 5.60 2.02
C ALA A 3 -17.90 4.16 1.64
N HIS A 4 -16.73 4.02 1.02
CA HIS A 4 -16.38 2.87 0.21
C HIS A 4 -16.01 1.71 1.14
N GLY A 5 -16.78 0.63 1.11
CA GLY A 5 -16.62 -0.54 1.98
C GLY A 5 -15.35 -1.35 1.73
N GLY A 6 -14.54 -1.01 0.72
CA GLY A 6 -13.40 -1.83 0.28
C GLY A 6 -12.40 -2.18 1.39
N LEU A 7 -12.13 -1.25 2.32
CA LEU A 7 -11.22 -1.54 3.44
C LEU A 7 -11.83 -2.54 4.42
N TRP A 8 -13.13 -2.42 4.66
CA TRP A 8 -13.89 -3.36 5.47
C TRP A 8 -14.06 -4.72 4.78
N ASP A 9 -14.21 -4.74 3.46
CA ASP A 9 -14.34 -5.98 2.67
C ASP A 9 -13.04 -6.78 2.71
N HIS A 10 -11.90 -6.15 2.39
CA HIS A 10 -10.60 -6.80 2.55
C HIS A 10 -10.31 -7.18 4.01
N ALA A 11 -10.85 -6.42 4.97
CA ALA A 11 -10.76 -6.78 6.37
C ALA A 11 -11.63 -7.99 6.77
N LYS A 12 -12.71 -8.30 6.06
CA LYS A 12 -13.44 -9.55 6.28
C LYS A 12 -12.77 -10.70 5.57
N ASP A 13 -12.32 -10.49 4.33
CA ASP A 13 -11.77 -11.55 3.47
C ASP A 13 -10.45 -12.12 4.02
N THR A 14 -9.65 -11.28 4.66
CA THR A 14 -8.34 -11.67 5.22
C THR A 14 -8.39 -11.94 6.72
N LYS A 15 -9.58 -12.07 7.34
CA LYS A 15 -9.72 -12.18 8.81
C LYS A 15 -9.01 -13.40 9.42
N ASP A 16 -8.90 -14.49 8.65
CA ASP A 16 -8.34 -15.76 9.11
C ASP A 16 -6.89 -15.98 8.62
N ASP A 17 -6.30 -15.03 7.88
CA ASP A 17 -4.91 -15.11 7.41
C ASP A 17 -4.16 -13.79 7.66
N LEU A 18 -3.23 -13.85 8.62
CA LEU A 18 -2.37 -12.72 8.98
C LEU A 18 -1.48 -12.25 7.82
N LEU A 19 -0.95 -13.15 6.97
CA LEU A 19 -0.11 -12.71 5.85
C LEU A 19 -0.96 -12.02 4.79
N ALA A 20 -2.14 -12.57 4.48
CA ALA A 20 -3.09 -11.91 3.60
C ALA A 20 -3.50 -10.53 4.16
N ARG A 21 -3.74 -10.42 5.46
CA ARG A 21 -4.03 -9.14 6.13
C ARG A 21 -2.93 -8.11 5.90
N LEU A 22 -1.69 -8.50 6.17
CA LEU A 22 -0.52 -7.62 6.05
C LEU A 22 -0.25 -7.24 4.59
N ALA A 23 -0.44 -8.16 3.64
CA ALA A 23 -0.31 -7.87 2.21
C ALA A 23 -1.40 -6.90 1.72
N MET A 24 -2.67 -7.16 2.09
CA MET A 24 -3.79 -6.43 1.53
C MET A 24 -3.99 -5.06 2.16
N VAL A 25 -3.98 -4.94 3.49
CA VAL A 25 -4.38 -3.69 4.14
C VAL A 25 -3.22 -2.69 4.17
N PRO A 26 -2.15 -2.88 4.96
CA PRO A 26 -1.11 -1.87 5.05
C PRO A 26 -0.18 -1.83 3.83
N ARG A 27 0.04 -2.95 3.12
CA ARG A 27 0.92 -2.93 1.94
C ARG A 27 0.17 -2.57 0.65
N CYS A 28 -1.06 -3.04 0.42
CA CYS A 28 -1.75 -2.74 -0.83
C CYS A 28 -2.66 -1.50 -0.74
N MET A 29 -3.59 -1.47 0.22
CA MET A 29 -4.58 -0.40 0.30
C MET A 29 -3.99 0.92 0.76
N GLU A 30 -3.24 0.92 1.86
CA GLU A 30 -2.62 2.13 2.42
C GLU A 30 -1.53 2.69 1.49
N ALA A 31 -0.79 1.81 0.79
CA ALA A 31 0.21 2.25 -0.18
C ALA A 31 -0.39 3.04 -1.36
N ARG A 32 -1.72 3.00 -1.58
CA ARG A 32 -2.37 3.88 -2.55
C ARG A 32 -2.22 5.35 -2.19
N GLY A 33 -2.17 5.69 -0.89
CA GLY A 33 -1.88 7.03 -0.41
C GLY A 33 -0.51 7.53 -0.88
N LEU A 34 0.49 6.65 -0.97
CA LEU A 34 1.83 6.99 -1.47
C LEU A 34 1.83 7.38 -2.95
N ASP A 35 0.92 6.80 -3.74
CA ASP A 35 0.84 7.06 -5.17
C ASP A 35 0.07 8.34 -5.49
N VAL A 36 -1.01 8.61 -4.74
CA VAL A 36 -1.99 9.64 -5.08
C VAL A 36 -1.76 10.96 -4.32
N THR A 37 -1.44 10.90 -3.04
CA THR A 37 -1.35 12.10 -2.18
C THR A 37 -0.33 13.12 -2.64
N PRO A 38 0.86 12.77 -3.19
CA PRO A 38 1.82 13.76 -3.68
C PRO A 38 1.24 14.73 -4.72
N ALA A 39 0.46 14.22 -5.69
CA ALA A 39 -0.16 15.05 -6.72
C ALA A 39 -1.28 15.94 -6.15
N ILE A 40 -1.97 15.48 -5.11
CA ILE A 40 -2.99 16.29 -4.41
C ILE A 40 -2.30 17.43 -3.64
N ILE A 41 -1.19 17.15 -2.96
CA ILE A 41 -0.38 18.18 -2.28
C ILE A 41 0.07 19.24 -3.27
N GLU A 42 0.64 18.85 -4.41
CA GLU A 42 1.08 19.78 -5.46
C GLU A 42 -0.08 20.65 -5.96
N LYS A 43 -1.26 20.06 -6.16
CA LYS A 43 -2.45 20.81 -6.58
C LYS A 43 -2.84 21.89 -5.55
N PHE A 44 -2.85 21.58 -4.26
CA PHE A 44 -3.16 22.58 -3.23
C PHE A 44 -2.08 23.64 -3.09
N ALA A 45 -0.80 23.26 -3.24
CA ALA A 45 0.31 24.20 -3.23
C ALA A 45 0.18 25.23 -4.37
N ASN A 46 -0.17 24.78 -5.58
CA ASN A 46 -0.39 25.65 -6.74
C ASN A 46 -1.59 26.60 -6.57
N LEU A 47 -2.56 26.24 -5.73
CA LEU A 47 -3.70 27.09 -5.37
C LEU A 47 -3.41 28.03 -4.19
N GLY A 48 -2.21 27.96 -3.59
CA GLY A 48 -1.81 28.76 -2.44
C GLY A 48 -2.39 28.30 -1.10
N ASP A 49 -3.06 27.13 -1.04
CA ASP A 49 -3.63 26.59 0.19
C ASP A 49 -2.59 25.84 1.02
N GLN A 50 -1.78 26.59 1.76
CA GLN A 50 -0.71 26.04 2.58
C GLN A 50 -1.22 25.23 3.78
N ALA A 51 -2.46 25.47 4.24
CA ALA A 51 -3.05 24.70 5.33
C ALA A 51 -3.35 23.27 4.89
N SER A 52 -3.96 23.10 3.71
CA SER A 52 -4.21 21.78 3.13
C SER A 52 -2.91 21.05 2.79
N VAL A 53 -1.90 21.76 2.26
CA VAL A 53 -0.56 21.20 2.02
C VAL A 53 0.02 20.61 3.31
N ALA A 54 0.06 21.39 4.40
CA ALA A 54 0.64 20.94 5.66
C ALA A 54 -0.07 19.69 6.23
N LEU A 55 -1.41 19.66 6.16
CA LEU A 55 -2.19 18.51 6.63
C LEU A 55 -1.94 17.27 5.79
N LEU A 56 -1.97 17.38 4.46
CA LEU A 56 -1.77 16.25 3.56
C LEU A 56 -0.32 15.73 3.60
N THR A 57 0.67 16.60 3.78
CA THR A 57 2.06 16.18 3.99
C THR A 57 2.22 15.37 5.27
N ARG A 58 1.53 15.77 6.36
CA ARG A 58 1.51 14.97 7.59
C ARG A 58 0.87 13.61 7.36
N ILE A 59 -0.31 13.57 6.73
CA ILE A 59 -1.00 12.31 6.39
C ILE A 59 -0.09 11.41 5.55
N LEU A 60 0.55 11.94 4.49
CA LEU A 60 1.47 11.17 3.66
C LEU A 60 2.64 10.59 4.47
N THR A 61 3.15 11.35 5.45
CA THR A 61 4.22 10.87 6.34
C THR A 61 3.75 9.70 7.20
N ASP A 62 2.54 9.79 7.74
CA ASP A 62 1.92 8.71 8.52
C ASP A 62 1.69 7.46 7.64
N GLU A 63 1.20 7.63 6.41
CA GLU A 63 1.00 6.53 5.45
C GLU A 63 2.31 5.82 5.07
N ILE A 64 3.43 6.53 4.90
CA ILE A 64 4.74 5.90 4.69
C ILE A 64 5.07 5.00 5.89
N GLY A 65 4.80 5.48 7.12
CA GLY A 65 5.01 4.73 8.35
C GLY A 65 4.14 3.48 8.45
N HIS A 66 2.84 3.59 8.12
CA HIS A 66 1.94 2.44 8.16
C HIS A 66 2.34 1.35 7.17
N VAL A 67 2.62 1.73 5.92
CA VAL A 67 3.08 0.82 4.87
C VAL A 67 4.43 0.19 5.26
N ALA A 68 5.37 0.96 5.82
CA ALA A 68 6.66 0.46 6.29
C ALA A 68 6.52 -0.58 7.41
N LEU A 69 5.64 -0.34 8.38
CA LEU A 69 5.36 -1.30 9.45
C LEU A 69 4.68 -2.56 8.89
N GLY A 70 3.75 -2.41 7.94
CA GLY A 70 3.15 -3.52 7.21
C GLY A 70 4.18 -4.38 6.50
N SER A 71 5.08 -3.76 5.73
CA SER A 71 6.18 -4.45 5.02
C SER A 71 7.13 -5.17 5.98
N LYS A 72 7.50 -4.52 7.10
CA LYS A 72 8.35 -5.13 8.14
C LYS A 72 7.70 -6.39 8.71
N TRP A 73 6.46 -6.30 9.19
CA TRP A 73 5.79 -7.45 9.79
C TRP A 73 5.46 -8.54 8.79
N PHE A 74 5.13 -8.18 7.55
CA PHE A 74 4.95 -9.14 6.47
C PHE A 74 6.22 -9.97 6.26
N SER A 75 7.38 -9.30 6.13
CA SER A 75 8.67 -9.97 6.00
C SER A 75 9.00 -10.88 7.19
N VAL A 76 8.78 -10.39 8.43
CA VAL A 76 8.99 -11.19 9.65
C VAL A 76 8.13 -12.45 9.66
N VAL A 77 6.84 -12.35 9.33
CA VAL A 77 5.93 -13.51 9.33
C VAL A 77 6.26 -14.48 8.19
N CYS A 78 6.64 -13.98 7.01
CA CYS A 78 7.15 -14.82 5.91
C CYS A 78 8.38 -15.61 6.37
N GLN A 79 9.36 -14.95 6.99
CA GLN A 79 10.56 -15.60 7.49
C GLN A 79 10.24 -16.67 8.54
N GLN A 80 9.36 -16.37 9.50
CA GLN A 80 8.93 -17.33 10.53
C GLN A 80 8.24 -18.57 9.94
N ARG A 81 7.55 -18.42 8.81
CA ARG A 81 6.86 -19.50 8.10
C ARG A 81 7.72 -20.16 7.01
N GLY A 82 8.98 -19.76 6.85
CA GLY A 82 9.87 -20.28 5.81
C GLY A 82 9.42 -19.92 4.38
N MET A 83 8.72 -18.80 4.21
CA MET A 83 8.20 -18.32 2.94
C MET A 83 9.06 -17.18 2.40
N GLU A 84 9.24 -17.12 1.08
CA GLU A 84 9.94 -16.03 0.41
C GLU A 84 8.98 -14.82 0.26
N PRO A 85 9.33 -13.61 0.76
CA PRO A 85 8.40 -12.48 0.80
C PRO A 85 7.83 -12.03 -0.55
N ASP A 86 8.65 -11.87 -1.59
CA ASP A 86 8.22 -11.26 -2.85
C ASP A 86 7.17 -12.13 -3.56
N SER A 87 7.44 -13.43 -3.70
CA SER A 87 6.54 -14.42 -4.29
C SER A 87 5.27 -14.62 -3.44
N THR A 88 5.40 -14.57 -2.11
CA THR A 88 4.24 -14.64 -1.20
C THR A 88 3.34 -13.42 -1.37
N TYR A 89 3.92 -12.22 -1.46
CA TYR A 89 3.17 -10.99 -1.69
C TYR A 89 2.41 -11.06 -3.01
N GLN A 90 3.07 -11.44 -4.09
CA GLN A 90 2.44 -11.58 -5.41
C GLN A 90 1.25 -12.56 -5.37
N ALA A 91 1.44 -13.74 -4.77
CA ALA A 91 0.39 -14.74 -4.64
C ALA A 91 -0.83 -14.23 -3.86
N LEU A 92 -0.60 -13.55 -2.72
CA LEU A 92 -1.66 -13.01 -1.88
C LEU A 92 -2.41 -11.87 -2.55
N ILE A 93 -1.72 -10.97 -3.25
CA ILE A 93 -2.37 -9.90 -4.02
C ILE A 93 -3.23 -10.50 -5.13
N THR A 94 -2.72 -11.47 -5.88
CA THR A 94 -3.49 -12.16 -6.92
C THR A 94 -4.72 -12.87 -6.35
N GLN A 95 -4.61 -13.45 -5.16
CA GLN A 95 -5.71 -14.17 -4.52
C GLN A 95 -6.80 -13.25 -3.97
N TYR A 96 -6.42 -12.14 -3.31
CA TYR A 96 -7.35 -11.34 -2.51
C TYR A 96 -7.76 -10.01 -3.15
N TYR A 97 -7.08 -9.54 -4.19
CA TYR A 97 -7.46 -8.33 -4.91
C TYR A 97 -8.45 -8.67 -6.02
N ILE A 98 -9.76 -8.59 -5.72
CA ILE A 98 -10.86 -9.05 -6.59
C ILE A 98 -10.86 -8.39 -7.98
N ALA A 99 -10.33 -7.17 -8.11
CA ALA A 99 -10.21 -6.45 -9.38
C ALA A 99 -8.96 -6.84 -10.19
N GLY A 100 -8.27 -7.94 -9.84
CA GLY A 100 -7.05 -8.41 -10.47
C GLY A 100 -5.80 -7.87 -9.78
N LYS A 101 -4.96 -7.17 -10.51
CA LYS A 101 -3.75 -6.56 -9.95
C LYS A 101 -3.97 -5.06 -9.70
N PRO A 102 -3.44 -4.47 -8.61
CA PRO A 102 -3.49 -3.03 -8.41
C PRO A 102 -2.96 -2.31 -9.65
N LYS A 103 -3.63 -1.21 -10.03
CA LYS A 103 -3.24 -0.42 -11.20
C LYS A 103 -2.48 0.82 -10.76
N GLY A 104 -1.39 1.09 -11.48
CA GLY A 104 -0.56 2.28 -11.29
C GLY A 104 -1.26 3.59 -11.71
N PRO A 105 -0.51 4.70 -11.80
CA PRO A 105 0.95 4.77 -11.58
C PRO A 105 1.32 4.48 -10.12
N PHE A 106 2.52 3.94 -9.90
CA PHE A 106 3.07 3.68 -8.57
C PHE A 106 4.20 4.64 -8.26
N ASN A 107 4.19 5.25 -7.07
CA ASN A 107 5.31 6.04 -6.59
C ASN A 107 6.41 5.10 -6.10
N ARG A 108 7.30 4.71 -7.01
CA ARG A 108 8.40 3.78 -6.72
C ARG A 108 9.27 4.25 -5.57
N GLU A 109 9.59 5.54 -5.51
CA GLU A 109 10.46 6.09 -4.46
C GLU A 109 9.82 5.93 -3.07
N LEU A 110 8.57 6.37 -2.92
CA LEU A 110 7.87 6.28 -1.63
C LEU A 110 7.57 4.82 -1.24
N ARG A 111 7.20 3.96 -2.20
CA ARG A 111 6.99 2.54 -1.92
C ARG A 111 8.29 1.84 -1.52
N LYS A 112 9.44 2.13 -2.15
CA LYS A 112 10.75 1.62 -1.71
C LYS A 112 11.09 2.07 -0.29
N ARG A 113 10.86 3.35 0.02
CA ARG A 113 11.02 3.87 1.39
C ARG A 113 10.13 3.16 2.40
N ALA A 114 8.96 2.69 1.96
CA ALA A 114 8.02 1.91 2.76
C ALA A 114 8.25 0.38 2.70
N GLY A 115 9.39 -0.07 2.19
CA GLY A 115 9.82 -1.47 2.28
C GLY A 115 9.38 -2.38 1.13
N PHE A 116 8.93 -1.83 0.00
CA PHE A 116 8.77 -2.61 -1.23
C PHE A 116 10.12 -2.95 -1.87
N SER A 117 10.26 -4.18 -2.37
CA SER A 117 11.42 -4.58 -3.17
C SER A 117 11.29 -4.11 -4.62
N ASP A 118 12.40 -4.07 -5.36
CA ASP A 118 12.34 -3.79 -6.80
C ASP A 118 11.58 -4.90 -7.55
N VAL A 119 11.68 -6.16 -7.10
CA VAL A 119 10.94 -7.31 -7.65
C VAL A 119 9.44 -7.11 -7.51
N GLU A 120 8.95 -6.69 -6.34
CA GLU A 120 7.53 -6.41 -6.12
C GLU A 120 7.05 -5.21 -6.94
N LEU A 121 7.88 -4.18 -7.12
CA LEU A 121 7.50 -2.99 -7.90
C LEU A 121 7.49 -3.24 -9.40
N ASP A 122 8.44 -4.03 -9.91
CA ASP A 122 8.47 -4.47 -11.31
C ASP A 122 7.31 -5.44 -11.58
N TRP A 123 7.11 -6.36 -10.62
CA TRP A 123 5.85 -6.94 -10.16
C TRP A 123 4.67 -6.11 -10.57
N LEU A 124 4.37 -5.11 -9.75
CA LEU A 124 3.21 -4.24 -9.81
C LEU A 124 3.10 -3.48 -11.13
N ALA A 125 4.21 -3.09 -11.75
CA ALA A 125 4.21 -2.29 -12.97
C ALA A 125 3.86 -3.05 -14.26
N THR A 126 3.89 -4.39 -14.26
CA THR A 126 3.46 -5.16 -15.45
C THR A 126 1.96 -4.96 -15.77
N PRO A 127 1.56 -4.98 -17.06
CA PRO A 127 0.16 -4.81 -17.47
C PRO A 127 -0.81 -5.85 -16.92
#